data_AF-A0AAW0J0G8-F1
#
_entry.id   AF-A0AAW0J0G8-F1
#
_cell.length_a   1.000
_cell.length_b   1.000
_cell.length_c   1.000
_cell.angle_alpha   90.00
_cell.angle_beta   90.00
_cell.angle_gamma   90.00
#
_symmetry.space_group_name_H-M   'P 1'
#
loop_
_entity.id
_entity.type
_entity.pdbx_description
1 polymer ?
#
loop_
_entity_poly.entity_id
_entity_poly.type
_entity_poly.pdbx_seq_one_letter_code
_entity_poly.pdbx_strand_id
1 'polypeptide(L)'
;ILVGEVPVEIGNLQNLRELTLANNSLTGVIPNAIFNNSKIEFISLYMNQLSGHLPSSIGNWLPNLKVIYLWDNDLNGTIPHSISNASKLTALELAGLYVVHLGIGHGLLAEAPEERINMRDVISKLKNIKSKFLKDVGED
;
A
#
# COMPACT_ATOMS: atom_id res chain seq x y z
N ILE A 1 -3.97 12.99 -11.39
CA ILE A 1 -4.46 11.67 -11.84
C ILE A 1 -3.24 10.90 -12.31
N LEU A 2 -2.96 9.78 -11.66
CA LEU A 2 -1.89 8.85 -12.03
C LEU A 2 -2.52 7.69 -12.81
N VAL A 3 -1.77 7.16 -13.77
CA VAL A 3 -2.21 6.10 -14.68
C VAL A 3 -1.14 5.01 -14.76
N GLY A 4 -1.54 3.81 -15.14
CA GLY A 4 -0.64 2.66 -15.30
C GLY A 4 -0.53 1.82 -14.03
N GLU A 5 0.45 0.92 -14.00
CA GLU A 5 0.61 -0.05 -12.92
C GLU A 5 1.39 0.52 -11.72
N VAL A 6 1.18 -0.11 -10.56
CA VAL A 6 1.97 0.17 -9.37
C VAL A 6 3.36 -0.48 -9.54
N PRO A 7 4.46 0.28 -9.49
CA PRO A 7 5.80 -0.26 -9.73
C PRO A 7 6.25 -1.19 -8.60
N VAL A 8 6.88 -2.30 -8.97
CA VAL A 8 7.40 -3.29 -8.01
C VAL A 8 8.49 -2.69 -7.10
N GLU A 9 9.18 -1.66 -7.57
CA GLU A 9 10.25 -0.96 -6.88
C GLU A 9 9.79 -0.20 -5.62
N ILE A 10 8.48 -0.05 -5.39
CA ILE A 10 7.96 0.42 -4.08
C ILE A 10 8.46 -0.48 -2.95
N GLY A 11 8.68 -1.78 -3.23
CA GLY A 11 9.28 -2.69 -2.27
C GLY A 11 10.68 -2.29 -1.79
N ASN A 12 11.39 -1.42 -2.52
CA ASN A 12 12.71 -0.94 -2.10
C ASN A 12 12.62 0.12 -0.98
N LEU A 13 11.42 0.66 -0.71
CA LEU A 13 11.19 1.66 0.33
C LEU A 13 11.04 0.98 1.70
N GLN A 14 12.12 0.40 2.21
CA GLN A 14 12.17 -0.41 3.44
C GLN A 14 11.79 0.34 4.74
N ASN A 15 11.70 1.67 4.69
CA ASN A 15 11.29 2.52 5.82
C ASN A 15 9.85 3.03 5.68
N LEU A 16 9.14 2.63 4.63
CA LEU A 16 7.80 3.14 4.37
C LEU A 16 6.83 2.70 5.46
N ARG A 17 6.15 3.68 6.07
CA ARG A 17 5.06 3.44 7.04
C ARG A 17 3.67 3.63 6.44
N GLU A 18 3.53 4.59 5.53
CA GLU A 18 2.25 4.92 4.91
C GLU A 18 2.35 4.93 3.39
N LEU A 19 1.52 4.13 2.72
CA LEU A 19 1.36 4.13 1.26
C LEU A 19 0.00 4.72 0.89
N THR A 20 0.00 5.86 0.19
CA THR A 20 -1.23 6.55 -0.23
C THR A 20 -1.26 6.75 -1.75
N LEU A 21 -2.06 5.95 -2.44
CA LEU A 21 -2.27 6.02 -3.90
C LEU A 21 -3.75 6.10 -4.28
N ALA A 22 -4.63 6.36 -3.32
CA ALA A 22 -6.07 6.43 -3.55
C ALA A 22 -6.48 7.54 -4.53
N ASN A 23 -7.66 7.36 -5.14
CA ASN A 23 -8.28 8.30 -6.07
C ASN A 23 -7.41 8.59 -7.31
N ASN A 24 -7.00 7.52 -7.99
CA ASN A 24 -6.24 7.58 -9.24
C ASN A 24 -6.85 6.64 -10.29
N SER A 25 -6.15 6.44 -11.40
CA SER A 25 -6.54 5.50 -12.46
C SER A 25 -5.45 4.44 -12.63
N LEU A 26 -4.96 3.92 -11.50
CA LEU A 26 -3.96 2.86 -11.49
C LEU A 26 -4.63 1.54 -11.86
N THR A 27 -3.96 0.76 -12.70
CA THR A 27 -4.44 -0.50 -13.27
C THR A 27 -3.52 -1.67 -12.90
N GLY A 28 -3.88 -2.89 -13.28
CA GLY A 28 -3.05 -4.07 -13.06
C GLY A 28 -3.12 -4.58 -11.62
N VAL A 29 -2.15 -5.41 -11.22
CA VAL A 29 -2.15 -6.06 -9.90
C VAL A 29 -1.38 -5.25 -8.85
N ILE A 30 -1.73 -5.41 -7.58
CA ILE A 30 -0.93 -4.87 -6.47
C ILE A 30 0.35 -5.73 -6.33
N PRO A 31 1.56 -5.17 -6.53
CA PRO A 31 2.78 -5.95 -6.43
C PRO A 31 2.98 -6.50 -5.02
N ASN A 32 3.34 -7.78 -4.93
CA ASN A 32 3.62 -8.43 -3.64
C ASN A 32 4.72 -7.73 -2.83
N ALA A 33 5.61 -7.02 -3.53
CA ALA A 33 6.70 -6.25 -2.95
C ALA A 33 6.22 -5.17 -1.95
N ILE A 34 5.00 -4.63 -2.10
CA ILE A 34 4.41 -3.71 -1.13
C ILE A 34 4.19 -4.38 0.22
N PHE A 35 3.79 -5.66 0.21
CA PHE A 35 3.51 -6.40 1.42
C PHE A 35 4.79 -6.93 2.10
N ASN A 36 5.96 -6.83 1.46
CA ASN A 36 7.25 -7.26 2.01
C ASN A 36 7.95 -6.17 2.86
N ASN A 37 7.19 -5.21 3.38
CA ASN A 37 7.71 -4.18 4.28
C ASN A 37 6.97 -4.25 5.62
N SER A 38 7.64 -4.84 6.61
CA SER A 38 7.10 -5.04 7.95
C SER A 38 6.82 -3.74 8.71
N LYS A 39 7.31 -2.58 8.26
CA LYS A 39 7.09 -1.28 8.89
C LYS A 39 5.82 -0.57 8.43
N ILE A 40 5.15 -1.06 7.39
CA ILE A 40 3.91 -0.44 6.91
C ILE A 40 2.83 -0.55 7.98
N GLU A 41 2.20 0.59 8.25
CA GLU A 41 1.08 0.75 9.17
C GLU A 41 -0.21 1.13 8.44
N PHE A 42 -0.11 1.80 7.29
CA PHE A 42 -1.25 2.33 6.55
C PHE A 42 -1.12 2.09 5.05
N ILE A 43 -2.15 1.49 4.45
CA ILE A 43 -2.25 1.31 2.99
C ILE A 43 -3.59 1.88 2.51
N SER A 44 -3.55 2.80 1.56
CA SER A 44 -4.74 3.36 0.93
C SER A 44 -4.58 3.36 -0.58
N LEU A 45 -5.34 2.47 -1.23
CA LEU A 45 -5.37 2.25 -2.67
C LEU A 45 -6.79 2.38 -3.25
N TYR A 46 -7.76 2.83 -2.44
CA TYR A 46 -9.16 2.93 -2.84
C TYR A 46 -9.38 3.86 -4.05
N MET A 47 -10.50 3.69 -4.77
CA MET A 47 -10.82 4.46 -5.99
C MET A 47 -9.70 4.38 -7.03
N ASN A 48 -9.43 3.17 -7.52
CA ASN A 48 -8.53 2.85 -8.63
C ASN A 48 -9.13 1.71 -9.49
N GLN A 49 -8.39 1.19 -10.46
CA GLN A 49 -8.77 0.03 -11.29
C GLN A 49 -7.80 -1.16 -11.05
N LEU A 50 -7.36 -1.33 -9.80
CA LEU A 50 -6.45 -2.42 -9.43
C LEU A 50 -7.21 -3.74 -9.38
N SER A 51 -6.59 -4.81 -9.87
CA SER A 51 -7.18 -6.13 -9.99
C SER A 51 -6.32 -7.21 -9.31
N GLY A 52 -6.80 -8.45 -9.33
CA GLY A 52 -6.15 -9.58 -8.64
C GLY A 52 -6.65 -9.74 -7.21
N HIS A 53 -5.86 -10.41 -6.37
CA HIS A 53 -6.27 -10.80 -5.02
C HIS A 53 -5.21 -10.46 -3.98
N LEU A 54 -5.63 -10.36 -2.71
CA LEU A 54 -4.69 -10.20 -1.60
C LEU A 54 -3.83 -11.47 -1.44
N PRO A 55 -2.55 -11.33 -1.03
CA PRO A 55 -1.73 -12.49 -0.74
C PRO A 55 -2.25 -13.29 0.45
N SER A 56 -2.21 -14.62 0.34
CA SER A 56 -2.70 -15.53 1.38
C SER A 56 -2.03 -15.32 2.75
N SER A 57 -0.82 -14.78 2.78
CA SER A 57 0.01 -14.53 3.97
C SER A 57 0.12 -13.05 4.37
N ILE A 58 -0.74 -12.17 3.86
CA ILE A 58 -0.64 -10.71 4.07
C ILE A 58 -0.51 -10.31 5.55
N GLY A 59 -1.27 -10.92 6.46
CA GLY A 59 -1.21 -10.55 7.88
C GLY A 59 0.04 -11.05 8.59
N ASN A 60 0.79 -12.00 8.01
CA ASN A 60 2.11 -12.40 8.49
C ASN A 60 3.20 -11.43 8.00
N TRP A 61 3.06 -10.92 6.78
CA TRP A 61 4.06 -10.05 6.17
C TRP A 61 3.98 -8.61 6.67
N LEU A 62 2.80 -8.19 7.11
CA LEU A 62 2.55 -6.85 7.64
C LEU A 62 2.12 -6.87 9.11
N PRO A 63 3.00 -7.27 10.05
CA PRO A 63 2.67 -7.37 11.47
C PRO A 63 2.35 -6.02 12.13
N ASN A 64 2.72 -4.90 11.49
CA ASN A 64 2.45 -3.55 11.98
C ASN A 64 1.25 -2.85 11.31
N LEU A 65 0.56 -3.52 10.37
CA LEU A 65 -0.56 -2.93 9.65
C LEU A 65 -1.69 -2.56 10.61
N LYS A 66 -2.13 -1.31 10.54
CA LYS A 66 -3.26 -0.77 11.29
C LYS A 66 -4.46 -0.55 10.41
N VAL A 67 -4.25 -0.05 9.20
CA VAL A 67 -5.33 0.33 8.30
C VAL A 67 -5.03 -0.09 6.87
N ILE A 68 -6.01 -0.69 6.21
CA ILE A 68 -5.96 -0.96 4.78
C ILE A 68 -7.30 -0.63 4.11
N TYR A 69 -7.25 0.24 3.10
CA TYR A 69 -8.39 0.69 2.31
C TYR A 69 -8.18 0.38 0.84
N LEU A 70 -9.01 -0.51 0.28
CA LEU A 70 -8.95 -1.01 -1.09
C LEU A 70 -10.28 -0.94 -1.83
N TRP A 71 -11.33 -0.37 -1.22
CA TRP A 71 -12.65 -0.24 -1.82
C TRP A 71 -12.62 0.51 -3.16
N ASP A 72 -13.59 0.26 -4.03
CA ASP A 72 -13.65 0.83 -5.40
C ASP A 72 -12.37 0.53 -6.21
N ASN A 73 -12.15 -0.78 -6.39
CA ASN A 73 -11.15 -1.41 -7.25
C ASN A 73 -11.76 -2.71 -7.83
N ASP A 74 -11.08 -3.32 -8.80
CA ASP A 74 -11.46 -4.60 -9.44
C ASP A 74 -10.82 -5.82 -8.74
N LEU A 75 -10.60 -5.74 -7.43
CA LEU A 75 -10.02 -6.84 -6.64
C LEU A 75 -11.01 -7.99 -6.50
N ASN A 76 -10.51 -9.23 -6.62
CA ASN A 76 -11.28 -10.46 -6.51
C ASN A 76 -10.67 -11.42 -5.47
N GLY A 77 -11.34 -12.57 -5.29
CA GLY A 77 -10.93 -13.57 -4.31
C GLY A 77 -11.54 -13.36 -2.92
N THR A 78 -11.00 -14.07 -1.93
CA THR A 78 -11.48 -14.03 -0.55
C THR A 78 -10.49 -13.27 0.34
N ILE A 79 -10.99 -12.77 1.48
CA ILE A 79 -10.13 -12.19 2.52
C ILE A 79 -9.20 -13.31 3.03
N PRO A 80 -7.87 -13.16 2.96
CA PRO A 80 -6.95 -14.17 3.46
C PRO A 80 -7.15 -14.44 4.95
N HIS A 81 -7.23 -15.70 5.35
CA HIS A 81 -7.34 -16.06 6.78
C HIS A 81 -6.19 -15.50 7.62
N SER A 82 -4.99 -15.32 7.04
CA SER A 82 -3.85 -14.73 7.72
C SER A 82 -4.07 -13.29 8.16
N ILE A 83 -5.11 -12.59 7.67
CA ILE A 83 -5.41 -11.22 8.09
C ILE A 83 -5.62 -11.12 9.61
N SER A 84 -6.05 -12.20 10.27
CA SER A 84 -6.16 -12.28 11.73
C SER A 84 -4.82 -12.19 12.46
N ASN A 85 -3.71 -12.48 11.78
CA ASN A 85 -2.35 -12.37 12.33
C ASN A 85 -1.85 -10.92 12.33
N ALA A 86 -2.50 -10.01 11.59
CA ALA A 86 -2.25 -8.57 11.67
C ALA A 86 -2.88 -8.00 12.96
N SER A 87 -2.27 -8.33 14.11
CA SER A 87 -2.79 -8.02 15.45
C SER A 87 -3.04 -6.53 15.74
N LYS A 88 -2.45 -5.63 14.94
CA LYS A 88 -2.63 -4.17 15.07
C LYS A 88 -3.71 -3.61 14.16
N LEU A 89 -4.36 -4.43 13.34
CA LEU A 89 -5.34 -4.00 12.35
C LEU A 89 -6.59 -3.47 13.05
N THR A 90 -6.91 -2.20 12.82
CA THR A 90 -8.09 -1.52 13.35
C THR A 90 -9.11 -1.19 12.26
N ALA A 91 -8.70 -1.12 11.00
CA ALA A 91 -9.61 -0.87 9.88
C ALA A 91 -9.23 -1.67 8.63
N LEU A 92 -10.24 -2.30 8.03
CA LEU A 92 -10.14 -3.12 6.82
C LEU A 92 -11.35 -2.82 5.92
N GLU A 93 -11.11 -2.16 4.79
CA GLU A 93 -12.15 -1.87 3.80
C GLU A 93 -11.73 -2.44 2.43
N LEU A 94 -12.44 -3.45 1.93
CA LEU A 94 -12.00 -4.24 0.77
C LEU A 94 -12.94 -4.16 -0.43
N ALA A 95 -14.23 -3.91 -0.21
CA ALA A 95 -15.24 -3.83 -1.25
C ALA A 95 -16.43 -3.00 -0.75
N GLY A 96 -17.26 -2.52 -1.67
CA GLY A 96 -18.41 -1.64 -1.41
C GLY A 96 -19.56 -2.25 -0.59
N LEU A 97 -19.37 -3.34 0.17
CA LEU A 97 -20.35 -3.87 1.10
C LEU A 97 -19.70 -4.39 2.39
N TYR A 98 -20.26 -3.91 3.51
CA TYR A 98 -19.99 -4.22 4.92
C TYR A 98 -18.66 -3.74 5.52
N VAL A 99 -18.73 -2.51 6.03
CA VAL A 99 -17.91 -1.97 7.11
C VAL A 99 -17.96 -2.95 8.29
N VAL A 100 -16.89 -3.71 8.54
CA VAL A 100 -16.64 -4.26 9.88
C VAL A 100 -16.00 -3.12 10.66
N HIS A 101 -16.84 -2.32 11.31
CA HIS A 101 -16.38 -1.30 12.25
C HIS A 101 -15.80 -2.07 13.46
N LEU A 102 -14.51 -2.40 13.40
CA LEU A 102 -13.76 -2.84 14.58
C LEU A 102 -13.65 -1.60 15.46
N GLY A 103 -14.60 -1.45 16.37
CA GLY A 103 -14.89 -0.22 17.09
C GLY A 103 -13.66 0.45 17.68
N ILE A 104 -13.19 1.50 17.02
CA ILE A 104 -12.45 2.58 17.65
C ILE A 104 -13.00 3.86 17.04
N GLY A 105 -13.51 4.73 17.93
CA GLY A 105 -14.17 5.96 17.58
C GLY A 105 -13.30 6.90 16.75
N HIS A 106 -13.99 7.85 16.13
CA HIS A 106 -13.55 8.93 15.25
C HIS A 106 -12.55 9.93 15.91
N GLY A 107 -11.52 9.43 16.61
CA GLY A 107 -10.58 10.21 17.42
C GLY A 107 -9.16 10.13 16.89
N LEU A 108 -8.69 11.25 16.33
CA LEU A 108 -7.29 11.65 16.19
C LEU A 108 -6.28 10.56 15.74
N LEU A 109 -5.98 10.51 14.45
CA LEU A 109 -4.61 10.21 14.05
C LEU A 109 -3.81 11.51 14.21
N ALA A 110 -3.21 11.64 15.39
CA ALA A 110 -2.16 12.60 15.66
C ALA A 110 -1.07 12.53 14.57
N GLU A 111 -0.56 13.69 14.17
CA GLU A 111 0.58 13.84 13.29
C GLU A 111 1.78 13.07 13.83
N ALA A 112 2.08 11.90 13.25
CA ALA A 112 3.38 11.27 13.38
C ALA A 112 4.29 11.83 12.26
N PRO A 113 5.46 12.41 12.58
CA PRO A 113 6.40 12.87 11.57
C PRO A 113 7.29 11.71 11.11
N GLU A 114 6.78 10.78 10.30
CA GLU A 114 7.61 9.75 9.65
C GLU A 114 7.11 9.45 8.23
N GLU A 115 8.05 9.36 7.27
CA GLU A 115 7.88 9.27 5.81
C GLU A 115 6.50 8.80 5.29
N ARG A 116 5.62 9.76 5.01
CA ARG A 116 4.48 9.57 4.13
C ARG A 116 4.98 9.70 2.69
N ILE A 117 4.69 8.71 1.85
CA ILE A 117 4.97 8.83 0.42
C ILE A 117 3.66 8.73 -0.36
N ASN A 118 3.41 9.73 -1.21
CA ASN A 118 2.43 9.59 -2.27
C ASN A 118 3.15 9.11 -3.55
N MET A 119 2.41 8.65 -4.55
CA MET A 119 3.03 8.15 -5.78
C MET A 119 3.91 9.19 -6.50
N ARG A 120 3.63 10.50 -6.41
CA ARG A 120 4.51 11.51 -7.03
C ARG A 120 5.88 11.49 -6.39
N ASP A 121 5.92 11.31 -5.08
CA ASP A 121 7.14 11.16 -4.31
C ASP A 121 7.80 9.79 -4.59
N VAL A 122 7.01 8.72 -4.78
CA VAL A 122 7.54 7.42 -5.26
C VAL A 122 8.21 7.59 -6.62
N ILE A 123 7.52 8.16 -7.61
CA ILE A 123 8.05 8.40 -8.96
C ILE A 123 9.31 9.25 -8.88
N SER A 124 9.33 10.27 -8.02
CA SER A 124 10.51 11.13 -7.81
C SER A 124 11.67 10.34 -7.19
N LYS A 125 11.41 9.50 -6.18
CA LYS A 125 12.43 8.61 -5.58
C LYS A 125 12.92 7.56 -6.59
N LEU A 126 12.05 6.98 -7.41
CA LEU A 126 12.42 6.03 -8.46
C LEU A 126 13.26 6.69 -9.56
N LYS A 127 12.90 7.92 -9.97
CA LYS A 127 13.73 8.73 -10.88
C LYS A 127 15.10 9.01 -10.28
N ASN A 128 15.17 9.33 -8.99
CA ASN A 128 16.43 9.55 -8.30
C ASN A 128 17.27 8.27 -8.18
N ILE A 129 16.64 7.12 -7.91
CA ILE A 129 17.31 5.81 -7.87
C ILE A 129 17.87 5.47 -9.26
N LYS A 130 17.07 5.63 -10.33
CA LYS A 130 17.51 5.41 -11.71
C LYS A 130 18.66 6.34 -12.08
N SER A 131 18.57 7.64 -11.77
CA SER A 131 19.63 8.62 -12.04
C SER A 131 20.91 8.31 -11.28
N LYS A 132 20.81 7.86 -10.03
CA LYS A 132 21.97 7.46 -9.23
C LYS A 132 22.62 6.19 -9.81
N PHE A 133 21.81 5.21 -10.18
CA PHE A 133 22.29 3.98 -10.82
C PHE A 133 23.03 4.27 -12.15
N LEU A 134 22.46 5.13 -13.01
CA LEU A 134 23.09 5.53 -14.28
C LEU A 134 24.45 6.24 -14.07
N LYS A 135 24.53 7.13 -13.08
CA LYS A 135 25.80 7.79 -12.70
C LYS A 135 26.85 6.80 -12.20
N ASP A 136 26.45 5.80 -11.43
CA ASP A 136 27.36 4.80 -10.87
C ASP A 136 27.91 3.84 -11.94
N VAL A 137 27.22 3.67 -13.09
CA VAL A 137 27.68 2.85 -14.23
C VAL A 137 28.32 3.64 -15.37
N GLY A 138 28.42 4.97 -15.25
CA GLY A 138 29.12 5.83 -16.23
C GLY A 138 28.41 5.99 -17.57
N GLU A 139 27.11 5.74 -17.63
CA GLU A 139 26.30 5.99 -18.83
C GLU A 139 25.50 7.29 -18.64
N ASP A 140 25.93 8.35 -19.32
CA ASP A 140 25.22 9.63 -19.47
C ASP A 140 24.18 9.58 -20.60
#